data_AF-A0A1G3INK2-F1
#
_entry.id   AF-A0A1G3INK2-F1
#
_cell.length_a   1.000
_cell.length_b   1.000
_cell.length_c   1.000
_cell.angle_alpha   90.00
_cell.angle_beta   90.00
_cell.angle_gamma   90.00
#
_symmetry.space_group_name_H-M   'P 1'
#
loop_
_entity.id
_entity.type
_entity.pdbx_description
1 polymer ?
#
loop_
_entity_poly.entity_id
_entity_poly.type
_entity_poly.pdbx_seq_one_letter_code
_entity_poly.pdbx_strand_id
1 'polypeptide(L)' 'MELNGKVVRLAPGGVIYDQNNRTLVHGALPPGADVAFTTDMHGDIARIYILTPQEQTQLDQRR' A
#
# COMPACT_ATOMS: atom_id res chain seq x y z
N MET A 1 -7.81 7.45 4.39
CA MET A 1 -6.68 6.68 4.96
C MET A 1 -5.44 7.53 4.88
N GLU A 2 -4.53 7.46 5.85
CA GLU A 2 -3.24 8.15 5.77
C GLU A 2 -2.18 7.19 5.22
N LEU A 3 -1.46 7.63 4.19
CA LEU A 3 -0.41 6.88 3.49
C LEU A 3 0.79 7.81 3.34
N ASN A 4 1.92 7.48 3.98
CA ASN A 4 3.13 8.32 3.97
C ASN A 4 2.86 9.80 4.28
N GLY A 5 2.03 10.08 5.30
CA GLY A 5 1.66 11.45 5.69
C GLY A 5 0.67 12.16 4.75
N LYS A 6 0.17 11.48 3.72
CA LYS A 6 -0.83 12.00 2.79
C LYS A 6 -2.18 11.33 3.02
N VAL A 7 -3.24 12.14 3.12
CA VAL A 7 -4.61 11.61 3.15
C VAL A 7 -4.99 11.15 1.74
N VAL A 8 -5.24 9.85 1.60
CA VAL A 8 -5.64 9.18 0.36
C VAL A 8 -6.99 8.47 0.51
N ARG A 9 -7.72 8.37 -0.61
CA ARG A 9 -8.96 7.62 -0.69
C ARG A 9 -8.67 6.20 -1.17
N LEU A 10 -9.13 5.23 -0.38
CA LEU A 10 -9.17 3.82 -0.78
C LEU A 10 -10.45 3.60 -1.58
N ALA A 11 -10.34 2.94 -2.73
CA ALA A 11 -11.47 2.59 -3.56
C ALA A 11 -12.46 1.66 -2.81
N PRO A 12 -13.76 1.68 -3.15
CA PRO A 12 -14.70 0.69 -2.65
C PRO A 12 -14.23 -0.74 -2.99
N GLY A 13 -13.91 -1.55 -1.97
CA GLY A 13 -13.34 -2.88 -2.15
C GLY A 13 -11.81 -2.93 -2.24
N GLY A 14 -11.11 -1.82 -1.98
CA GLY A 14 -9.66 -1.78 -1.94
C GLY A 14 -9.08 -2.69 -0.85
N VAL A 15 -7.98 -3.37 -1.18
CA VAL A 15 -7.38 -4.41 -0.33
C VAL A 15 -5.96 -4.04 0.03
N ILE A 16 -5.59 -4.20 1.30
CA ILE A 16 -4.22 -4.03 1.78
C ILE A 16 -3.63 -5.43 1.99
N TYR A 17 -2.44 -5.69 1.47
CA TYR A 17 -1.70 -6.92 1.65
C TYR A 17 -0.51 -6.69 2.58
N ASP A 18 -0.34 -7.54 3.59
CA ASP A 18 0.87 -7.58 4.41
C ASP A 18 2.02 -8.28 3.66
N GLN A 19 3.21 -8.29 4.28
CA GLN A 19 4.42 -8.95 3.76
C GLN A 19 4.26 -10.48 3.57
N ASN A 20 3.28 -11.09 4.23
CA ASN A 20 2.93 -12.50 4.09
C ASN A 20 1.75 -12.70 3.11
N ASN A 21 1.41 -11.67 2.32
CA ASN A 21 0.31 -11.63 1.39
C ASN A 21 -1.08 -11.84 2.04
N ARG A 22 -1.22 -11.50 3.33
CA ARG A 22 -2.49 -11.56 4.07
C ARG A 22 -3.27 -10.27 3.86
N THR A 23 -4.58 -10.42 3.67
CA THR A 23 -5.48 -9.27 3.53
C THR A 23 -5.72 -8.58 4.88
N LEU A 24 -5.32 -7.32 4.97
CA LEU A 24 -5.67 -6.39 6.05
C LEU A 24 -6.92 -5.61 5.62
N VAL A 25 -8.05 -5.87 6.28
CA VAL A 25 -9.35 -5.24 5.96
C VAL A 25 -9.52 -3.89 6.65
N HIS A 26 -8.81 -3.66 7.77
CA HIS A 26 -8.91 -2.41 8.53
C HIS A 26 -7.86 -1.41 8.05
N GLY A 27 -8.33 -0.31 7.46
CA GLY A 27 -7.58 0.70 6.70
C GLY A 27 -6.62 1.60 7.48
N ALA A 28 -5.93 1.05 8.49
CA ALA A 28 -4.80 1.71 9.12
C ALA A 28 -3.52 1.00 8.66
N LEU A 29 -2.73 1.71 7.86
CA LEU A 29 -1.38 1.26 7.55
C LEU A 29 -0.55 1.35 8.83
N PRO A 30 0.35 0.39 9.10
CA PRO A 30 1.32 0.57 10.17
C PRO A 30 2.14 1.85 9.92
N PRO A 31 2.32 2.72 10.93
CA PRO A 31 3.09 3.94 10.75
C PRO A 31 4.54 3.60 10.41
N GLY A 32 5.07 4.26 9.37
CA GLY A 32 6.44 4.02 8.87
C GLY A 32 6.61 2.75 8.04
N ALA A 33 5.53 2.08 7.64
CA ALA A 33 5.61 0.96 6.71
C ALA A 33 5.80 1.45 5.27
N ASP A 34 6.80 0.89 4.60
CA ASP A 34 7.02 1.11 3.18
C ASP A 34 6.05 0.31 2.34
N VAL A 35 5.43 0.98 1.37
CA VAL A 35 4.32 0.43 0.61
C VAL A 35 4.38 0.75 -0.86
N ALA A 36 4.00 -0.24 -1.67
CA ALA A 36 3.63 -0.04 -3.06
C ALA A 36 2.11 0.00 -3.18
N PHE A 37 1.57 0.79 -4.09
CA PHE A 37 0.14 0.84 -4.34
C PHE A 37 -0.17 0.89 -5.83
N THR A 38 -1.34 0.39 -6.19
CA THR A 38 -1.90 0.49 -7.54
C THR A 38 -3.20 1.26 -7.48
N THR A 39 -3.41 2.15 -8.44
CA THR A 39 -4.64 2.93 -8.59
C THR A 39 -5.58 2.27 -9.60
N ASP A 40 -6.88 2.49 -9.45
CA ASP A 40 -7.89 2.12 -10.44
C ASP A 40 -8.03 3.18 -11.56
N MET A 41 -8.98 2.97 -12.47
CA MET A 41 -9.26 3.89 -13.58
C MET A 41 -9.77 5.28 -13.14
N HIS A 42 -10.25 5.42 -11.91
CA HIS A 42 -10.68 6.69 -11.33
C HIS A 42 -9.55 7.40 -10.58
N GLY A 43 -8.39 6.77 -10.47
CA GLY A 43 -7.24 7.28 -9.70
C GLY A 43 -7.33 6.99 -8.20
N ASP A 44 -8.34 6.23 -7.77
CA ASP A 44 -8.48 5.79 -6.37
C ASP A 44 -7.54 4.60 -6.11
N ILE A 45 -7.06 4.46 -4.88
CA ILE A 45 -6.15 3.35 -4.54
C ILE A 45 -6.96 2.04 -4.51
N ALA A 46 -6.61 1.12 -5.40
CA ALA A 46 -7.24 -0.19 -5.52
C ALA A 46 -6.56 -1.25 -4.65
N ARG A 47 -5.22 -1.25 -4.62
CA ARG A 47 -4.43 -2.21 -3.84
C ARG A 47 -3.24 -1.54 -3.20
N ILE A 48 -2.94 -1.94 -1.97
CA ILE A 48 -1.74 -1.54 -1.24
C ILE A 48 -0.99 -2.80 -0.85
N TYR A 49 0.32 -2.82 -1.06
CA TYR A 49 1.24 -3.89 -0.69
C TYR A 49 2.24 -3.33 0.32
N ILE A 50 2.28 -3.91 1.51
CA ILE A 50 3.31 -3.60 2.51
C ILE A 50 4.56 -4.37 2.12
N LEU A 51 5.62 -3.62 1.84
CA LEU A 51 6.89 -4.17 1.39
C LEU A 51 7.73 -4.61 2.59
N THR A 52 8.51 -5.66 2.39
CA THR A 52 9.67 -5.95 3.23
C THR A 52 10.82 -4.98 2.90
N PRO A 53 11.78 -4.77 3.81
CA PRO A 53 12.96 -3.95 3.53
C PRO A 53 13.74 -4.41 2.28
N GLN A 54 13.73 -5.72 2.02
CA GLN A 54 14.37 -6.33 0.85
C GLN A 54 13.65 -5.99 -0.45
N GLU A 55 12.31 -6.04 -0.45
CA GLU A 55 11.49 -5.65 -1.59
C GLU A 55 11.54 -4.15 -1.84
N GLN A 56 11.59 -3.34 -0.78
CA GLN A 56 11.80 -1.91 -0.90
C GLN A 56 13.14 -1.59 -1.56
N THR A 57 14.23 -2.23 -1.11
CA THR A 57 15.55 -2.05 -1.72
C THR A 57 15.53 -2.42 -3.21
N GLN A 58 14.81 -3.49 -3.58
CA GLN A 58 14.63 -3.86 -4.98
C GLN A 58 13.76 -2.86 -5.77
N LEU A 59 12.76 -2.25 -5.14
CA LEU A 59 11.93 -1.22 -5.76
C LEU A 59 12.72 0.08 -6.00
N ASP A 60 13.51 0.52 -5.02
CA ASP A 60 14.35 1.71 -5.13
C ASP A 60 15.44 1.53 -6.20
N GLN A 61 15.97 0.32 -6.36
CA GLN A 61 16.91 0.00 -7.45
C GLN A 61 16.26 -0.01 -8.85
N ARG A 62 14.93 -0.12 -8.93
CA ARG A 62 14.17 -0.19 -10.19
C ARG A 62 13.53 1.15 -10.58
N ARG A 63 13.61 2.16 -9.72
CA ARG A 63 13.17 3.53 -9.97
C ARG A 63 14.30 4.37 -10.57
#